data_AF-W9DBB7-F1
#
_entry.id   AF-W9DBB7-F1
#
_cell.length_a   1.000
_cell.length_b   1.000
_cell.length_c   1.000
_cell.angle_alpha   90.00
_cell.angle_beta   90.00
_cell.angle_gamma   90.00
#
_symmetry.space_group_name_H-M   'P 1'
#
loop_
_entity.id
_entity.type
_entity.pdbx_description
1 polymer ?
#
loop_
_entity_poly.entity_id
_entity_poly.type
_entity_poly.pdbx_seq_one_letter_code
_entity_poly.pdbx_strand_id
1 'polypeptide(L)'
;MTIGDLSARTGVPVKALREYTDLGLIYTLGRSPAGYRLYTDDAEWCVRFIGELRGLGLTIAEICQLTSTDRDDHGRSVGAHLAELLQRSRQRLRPMPSRSSTASTPSKPHTVRIWPPTTCAGPVTRADASYGLDPHPGDRPYRRHRHCPIALEESDPMSTDNLTADVFAKILPAGRDRALMRAALRLLAHGTPVTVTELAAAAGVPDLDPTQTPIGADVEYDEAGRIVGWGLTLNPTPHRFSVGGHQLYTWCAPDTLIFPAVIGAPACIESDCPITGTTVRLTIDPVTGVSDLEPATAMVAFVDPDRIQPGHLRATCCNPQMFLATSDAAHHWQAKFPGMTVLPVTDAYHQLARPLADAITDPTTTTGTSACC
;
A
#
# COMPACT_ATOMS: atom_id res chain seq x y z
N MET A 1 -5.72 13.31 -7.71
CA MET A 1 -6.75 14.18 -7.10
C MET A 1 -6.31 14.66 -5.72
N THR A 2 -6.76 15.82 -5.23
CA THR A 2 -6.49 16.28 -3.85
C THR A 2 -7.41 15.58 -2.84
N ILE A 3 -7.12 15.73 -1.53
CA ILE A 3 -8.03 15.21 -0.49
C ILE A 3 -9.43 15.85 -0.53
N GLY A 4 -9.53 17.09 -1.01
CA GLY A 4 -10.80 17.79 -1.19
C GLY A 4 -11.62 17.15 -2.31
N ASP A 5 -10.97 16.87 -3.44
CA ASP A 5 -11.59 16.18 -4.58
C ASP A 5 -12.05 14.77 -4.19
N LEU A 6 -11.21 14.03 -3.45
CA LEU A 6 -11.55 12.70 -2.95
C LEU A 6 -12.75 12.75 -2.00
N SER A 7 -12.82 13.76 -1.13
CA SER A 7 -13.96 14.00 -0.25
C SER A 7 -15.24 14.29 -1.04
N ALA A 8 -15.16 15.12 -2.07
CA ALA A 8 -16.30 15.45 -2.93
C ALA A 8 -16.81 14.23 -3.72
N ARG A 9 -15.91 13.41 -4.27
CA ARG A 9 -16.26 12.20 -5.05
C ARG A 9 -16.85 11.07 -4.21
N THR A 10 -16.37 10.92 -2.97
CA THR A 10 -16.77 9.80 -2.08
C THR A 10 -17.85 10.18 -1.07
N GLY A 11 -18.06 11.48 -0.82
CA GLY A 11 -18.91 11.97 0.27
C GLY A 11 -18.32 11.76 1.67
N VAL A 12 -17.09 11.22 1.79
CA VAL A 12 -16.44 10.99 3.08
C VAL A 12 -15.74 12.26 3.55
N PRO A 13 -15.93 12.72 4.81
CA PRO A 13 -15.30 13.94 5.29
C PRO A 13 -13.76 13.88 5.23
N VAL A 14 -13.12 15.00 4.86
CA VAL A 14 -11.65 15.14 4.78
C VAL A 14 -10.94 14.63 6.04
N LYS A 15 -11.52 14.85 7.24
CA LYS A 15 -10.94 14.36 8.50
C LYS A 15 -10.82 12.83 8.53
N ALA A 16 -11.87 12.11 8.09
CA ALA A 16 -11.86 10.66 8.02
C ALA A 16 -10.91 10.14 6.93
N LEU A 17 -10.82 10.84 5.79
CA LEU A 17 -9.83 10.51 4.75
C LEU A 17 -8.38 10.65 5.24
N ARG A 18 -8.09 11.68 6.07
CA ARG A 18 -6.78 11.81 6.72
C ARG A 18 -6.51 10.65 7.67
N GLU A 19 -7.49 10.29 8.49
CA GLU A 19 -7.40 9.14 9.39
C GLU A 19 -7.13 7.84 8.62
N TYR A 20 -7.86 7.57 7.53
CA TYR A 20 -7.63 6.39 6.68
C TYR A 20 -6.23 6.41 6.07
N THR A 21 -5.74 7.58 5.66
CA THR A 21 -4.39 7.73 5.12
C THR A 21 -3.33 7.41 6.18
N ASP A 22 -3.48 7.99 7.37
CA ASP A 22 -2.51 7.85 8.45
C ASP A 22 -2.48 6.38 8.94
N LEU A 23 -3.65 5.72 8.99
CA LEU A 23 -3.80 4.28 9.24
C LEU A 23 -3.30 3.38 8.10
N GLY A 24 -2.95 3.93 6.93
CA GLY A 24 -2.48 3.15 5.77
C GLY A 24 -3.58 2.41 4.99
N LEU A 25 -4.86 2.72 5.26
CA LEU A 25 -5.99 2.14 4.53
C LEU A 25 -6.14 2.73 3.13
N ILE A 26 -5.64 3.95 2.91
CA ILE A 26 -5.57 4.61 1.60
C ILE A 26 -4.20 5.23 1.39
N TYR A 27 -3.67 5.13 0.18
CA TYR A 27 -2.31 5.57 -0.15
C TYR A 27 -2.30 6.96 -0.80
N THR A 28 -1.22 7.70 -0.58
CA THR A 28 -0.99 9.01 -1.21
C THR A 28 0.15 8.95 -2.21
N LEU A 29 0.02 9.70 -3.30
CA LEU A 29 1.07 9.94 -4.29
C LEU A 29 2.11 10.99 -3.84
N GLY A 30 2.22 11.22 -2.54
CA GLY A 30 3.03 12.32 -2.00
C GLY A 30 2.24 13.63 -1.95
N ARG A 31 2.93 14.76 -2.17
CA ARG A 31 2.36 16.11 -2.05
C ARG A 31 2.51 16.88 -3.36
N SER A 32 1.49 17.67 -3.71
CA SER A 32 1.57 18.69 -4.76
C SER A 32 2.64 19.74 -4.44
N PRO A 33 3.11 20.54 -5.43
CA PRO A 33 3.99 21.69 -5.17
C PRO A 33 3.44 22.68 -4.14
N ALA A 34 2.11 22.80 -4.04
CA ALA A 34 1.42 23.62 -3.04
C ALA A 34 1.25 22.92 -1.66
N GLY A 35 1.81 21.73 -1.47
CA GLY A 35 1.83 20.99 -0.20
C GLY A 35 0.64 20.05 0.09
N TYR A 36 -0.37 19.97 -0.79
CA TYR A 36 -1.54 19.08 -0.61
C TYR A 36 -1.22 17.62 -0.89
N ARG A 37 -1.72 16.68 -0.06
CA ARG A 37 -1.66 15.24 -0.35
C ARG A 37 -2.42 14.92 -1.64
N LEU A 38 -1.81 14.12 -2.52
CA LEU A 38 -2.38 13.65 -3.77
C LEU A 38 -2.79 12.18 -3.66
N TYR A 39 -3.87 11.80 -4.34
CA TYR A 39 -4.49 10.47 -4.31
C TYR A 39 -4.82 9.99 -5.73
N THR A 40 -4.71 8.67 -5.97
CA THR A 40 -5.17 7.99 -7.21
C THR A 40 -6.62 7.55 -7.09
N ASP A 41 -7.20 7.07 -8.19
CA ASP A 41 -8.52 6.43 -8.18
C ASP A 41 -8.54 5.16 -7.30
N ASP A 42 -7.39 4.50 -7.04
CA ASP A 42 -7.30 3.41 -6.06
C ASP A 42 -7.74 3.86 -4.66
N ALA A 43 -7.36 5.09 -4.28
CA ALA A 43 -7.78 5.64 -3.00
C ALA A 43 -9.29 5.82 -2.95
N GLU A 44 -9.94 6.21 -4.05
CA GLU A 44 -11.40 6.28 -4.12
C GLU A 44 -12.02 4.88 -3.95
N TRP A 45 -11.52 3.89 -4.68
CA TRP A 45 -12.00 2.51 -4.56
C TRP A 45 -11.87 2.01 -3.11
N CYS A 46 -10.71 2.21 -2.49
CA CYS A 46 -10.47 1.84 -1.09
C CYS A 46 -11.46 2.55 -0.14
N VAL A 47 -11.71 3.85 -0.34
CA VAL A 47 -12.69 4.59 0.48
C VAL A 47 -14.09 4.01 0.35
N ARG A 48 -14.52 3.66 -0.87
CA ARG A 48 -15.84 3.05 -1.11
C ARG A 48 -15.94 1.68 -0.43
N PHE A 49 -14.90 0.85 -0.58
CA PHE A 49 -14.84 -0.47 0.04
C PHE A 49 -14.84 -0.41 1.59
N ILE A 50 -14.09 0.54 2.17
CA ILE A 50 -14.15 0.83 3.61
C ILE A 50 -15.59 1.21 4.01
N GLY A 51 -16.27 2.01 3.19
CA GLY A 51 -17.68 2.37 3.38
C GLY A 51 -18.61 1.15 3.44
N GLU A 52 -18.43 0.19 2.53
CA GLU A 52 -19.20 -1.06 2.51
C GLU A 52 -18.98 -1.90 3.78
N LEU A 53 -17.72 -2.10 4.18
CA LEU A 53 -17.38 -2.84 5.40
C LEU A 53 -17.96 -2.17 6.65
N ARG A 54 -17.91 -0.84 6.72
CA ARG A 54 -18.55 -0.07 7.80
C ARG A 54 -20.08 -0.20 7.77
N GLY A 55 -20.69 -0.27 6.60
CA GLY A 55 -22.11 -0.56 6.42
C GLY A 55 -22.52 -1.92 6.99
N LEU A 56 -21.59 -2.88 7.01
CA LEU A 56 -21.75 -4.20 7.65
C LEU A 56 -21.45 -4.19 9.17
N GLY A 57 -21.18 -3.02 9.75
CA GLY A 57 -20.96 -2.82 11.18
C GLY A 57 -19.53 -3.11 11.67
N LEU A 58 -18.57 -3.27 10.75
CA LEU A 58 -17.16 -3.34 11.13
C LEU A 58 -16.67 -1.97 11.61
N THR A 59 -15.86 -1.99 12.64
CA THR A 59 -15.13 -0.81 13.13
C THR A 59 -13.89 -0.56 12.28
N ILE A 60 -13.36 0.66 12.29
CA ILE A 60 -12.10 0.98 11.59
C ILE A 60 -10.94 0.10 12.08
N ALA A 61 -10.88 -0.19 13.38
CA ALA A 61 -9.86 -1.08 13.93
C ALA A 61 -9.94 -2.51 13.37
N GLU A 62 -11.16 -3.04 13.18
CA GLU A 62 -11.38 -4.36 12.57
C GLU A 62 -11.10 -4.35 11.06
N ILE A 63 -11.36 -3.24 10.38
CA ILE A 63 -10.96 -3.07 8.98
C ILE A 63 -9.43 -3.02 8.88
N CYS A 64 -8.75 -2.32 9.79
CA CYS A 64 -7.30 -2.37 9.89
C CYS A 64 -6.81 -3.80 10.09
N GLN A 65 -7.42 -4.58 11.00
CA GLN A 65 -7.07 -6.00 11.22
C GLN A 65 -7.16 -6.84 9.95
N LEU A 66 -8.16 -6.60 9.09
CA LEU A 66 -8.26 -7.27 7.79
C LEU A 66 -7.12 -6.92 6.83
N THR A 67 -6.58 -5.70 6.94
CA THR A 67 -5.52 -5.18 6.05
C THR A 67 -4.11 -5.42 6.58
N SER A 68 -3.93 -5.47 7.91
CA SER A 68 -2.68 -5.82 8.55
C SER A 68 -2.53 -7.33 8.49
N THR A 69 -1.90 -7.78 7.42
CA THR A 69 -1.33 -9.12 7.28
C THR A 69 -0.19 -9.30 8.28
N ASP A 70 -0.44 -9.14 9.58
CA ASP A 70 0.30 -9.94 10.55
C ASP A 70 -0.02 -11.37 10.19
N ARG A 71 1.01 -12.19 10.00
CA ARG A 71 0.86 -13.62 9.76
C ARG A 71 -0.15 -14.13 10.78
N ASP A 72 -1.30 -14.58 10.31
CA ASP A 72 -2.01 -15.60 11.06
C ASP A 72 -1.00 -16.75 11.18
N ASP A 73 -0.41 -16.91 12.35
CA ASP A 73 0.17 -18.16 12.88
C ASP A 73 -0.86 -19.33 12.83
N HIS A 74 -1.99 -19.16 12.14
CA HIS A 74 -3.17 -20.00 12.08
C HIS A 74 -3.65 -20.30 10.64
N GLY A 75 -3.00 -19.78 9.59
CA GLY A 75 -3.30 -20.15 8.19
C GLY A 75 -4.74 -19.89 7.73
N ARG A 76 -5.43 -18.90 8.30
CA ARG A 76 -6.84 -18.61 7.95
C ARG A 76 -6.92 -17.72 6.72
N SER A 77 -7.85 -18.04 5.81
CA SER A 77 -8.11 -17.19 4.65
C SER A 77 -8.77 -15.87 5.07
N VAL A 78 -8.53 -14.79 4.29
CA VAL A 78 -9.15 -13.47 4.48
C VAL A 78 -10.67 -13.57 4.66
N GLY A 79 -11.32 -14.49 3.92
CA GLY A 79 -12.75 -14.74 4.03
C GLY A 79 -13.18 -15.28 5.41
N ALA A 80 -12.39 -16.17 6.02
CA ALA A 80 -12.69 -16.70 7.35
C ALA A 80 -12.53 -15.62 8.44
N HIS A 81 -11.50 -14.78 8.33
CA HIS A 81 -11.30 -13.67 9.25
C HIS A 81 -12.40 -12.60 9.12
N LEU A 82 -12.77 -12.25 7.88
CA LEU A 82 -13.91 -11.37 7.61
C LEU A 82 -15.22 -11.92 8.17
N ALA A 83 -15.47 -13.23 8.01
CA ALA A 83 -16.67 -13.86 8.56
C ALA A 83 -16.73 -13.76 10.10
N GLU A 84 -15.59 -13.96 10.78
CA GLU A 84 -15.49 -13.82 12.23
C GLU A 84 -15.79 -12.37 12.68
N LEU A 85 -15.20 -11.37 12.01
CA LEU A 85 -15.43 -9.96 12.32
C LEU A 85 -16.88 -9.55 12.05
N LEU A 86 -17.47 -10.04 10.96
CA LEU A 86 -18.90 -9.85 10.67
C LEU A 86 -19.79 -10.49 11.74
N GLN A 87 -19.41 -11.65 12.27
CA GLN A 87 -20.14 -12.30 13.35
C GLN A 87 -20.06 -11.49 14.66
N ARG A 88 -18.87 -10.98 15.02
CA ARG A 88 -18.68 -10.08 16.17
C ARG A 88 -19.47 -8.77 15.99
N SER A 89 -19.42 -8.17 14.80
CA SER A 89 -20.24 -7.01 14.42
C SER A 89 -21.73 -7.27 14.65
N ARG A 90 -22.26 -8.38 14.11
CA ARG A 90 -23.66 -8.77 14.31
C ARG A 90 -24.01 -8.98 15.77
N GLN A 91 -23.10 -9.54 16.58
CA GLN A 91 -23.32 -9.69 18.01
C GLN A 91 -23.44 -8.34 18.74
N ARG A 92 -22.62 -7.35 18.37
CA ARG A 92 -22.70 -5.98 18.91
C ARG A 92 -23.97 -5.24 18.46
N LEU A 93 -24.41 -5.49 17.23
CA LEU A 93 -25.60 -4.87 16.65
C LEU A 93 -26.90 -5.58 17.02
N ARG A 94 -26.86 -6.76 17.66
CA ARG A 94 -28.07 -7.40 18.17
C ARG A 94 -28.67 -6.53 19.28
N PRO A 95 -29.98 -6.22 19.21
CA PRO A 95 -30.65 -5.53 20.30
C PRO A 95 -30.50 -6.38 21.57
N MET A 96 -29.95 -5.77 22.62
CA MET A 96 -29.91 -6.38 23.95
C MET A 96 -31.36 -6.68 24.34
N PRO A 97 -31.73 -7.92 24.70
CA PRO A 97 -33.10 -8.21 25.09
C PRO A 97 -33.44 -7.31 26.27
N SER A 98 -34.40 -6.40 26.07
CA SER A 98 -34.93 -5.58 27.15
C SER A 98 -35.33 -6.52 28.27
N ARG A 99 -34.74 -6.34 29.46
CA ARG A 99 -35.25 -6.98 30.68
C ARG A 99 -36.68 -6.47 30.88
N SER A 100 -37.66 -7.20 30.35
CA SER A 100 -39.05 -7.02 30.71
C SER A 100 -39.16 -7.40 32.17
N SER A 101 -39.26 -6.38 33.01
CA SER A 101 -39.71 -6.49 34.38
C SER A 101 -41.04 -7.24 34.39
N THR A 102 -41.06 -8.45 34.94
CA THR A 102 -42.28 -9.11 35.37
C THR A 102 -42.86 -8.33 36.55
N ALA A 103 -43.78 -7.41 36.26
CA ALA A 103 -44.69 -6.85 37.26
C ALA A 103 -46.08 -6.79 36.63
N SER A 104 -46.77 -7.92 36.70
CA SER A 104 -48.21 -8.01 36.47
C SER A 104 -48.94 -7.42 37.67
N THR A 105 -49.82 -6.43 37.45
CA THR A 105 -51.24 -6.38 37.88
C THR A 105 -51.88 -5.05 37.40
N PRO A 106 -53.16 -5.02 36.98
CA PRO A 106 -53.73 -3.93 36.20
C PRO A 106 -54.59 -2.96 37.02
N SER A 107 -54.61 -1.68 36.65
CA SER A 107 -55.76 -0.82 36.94
C SER A 107 -55.87 0.40 36.00
N LYS A 108 -56.90 0.31 35.14
CA LYS A 108 -57.83 1.33 34.60
C LYS A 108 -57.32 2.60 33.89
N PRO A 109 -58.09 3.08 32.89
CA PRO A 109 -57.64 4.07 31.91
C PRO A 109 -57.84 5.49 32.45
N HIS A 110 -57.14 6.49 31.91
CA HIS A 110 -57.74 7.76 31.46
C HIS A 110 -56.72 8.70 30.79
N THR A 111 -57.17 9.24 29.65
CA THR A 111 -56.87 10.55 29.05
C THR A 111 -55.46 10.88 28.53
N VAL A 112 -55.40 10.94 27.20
CA VAL A 112 -54.45 11.73 26.41
C VAL A 112 -54.51 13.21 26.80
N ARG A 113 -53.36 13.81 27.09
CA ARG A 113 -53.15 15.26 27.00
C ARG A 113 -51.81 15.54 26.30
N ILE A 114 -51.90 16.34 25.25
CA ILE A 114 -50.79 16.91 24.49
C ILE A 114 -50.41 18.25 25.17
N TRP A 115 -49.11 18.51 25.36
CA TRP A 115 -48.44 19.84 25.31
C TRP A 115 -46.97 19.55 24.84
N PRO A 116 -46.18 20.55 24.39
CA PRO A 116 -45.45 20.70 23.14
C PRO A 116 -43.96 21.02 23.51
N PRO A 117 -43.11 21.58 22.63
CA PRO A 117 -41.71 21.80 22.98
C PRO A 117 -41.55 23.13 23.74
N THR A 118 -40.74 23.15 24.80
CA THR A 118 -40.19 24.42 25.28
C THR A 118 -38.70 24.30 25.58
N THR A 119 -37.96 25.09 24.81
CA THR A 119 -36.61 25.62 24.97
C THR A 119 -36.28 26.15 26.37
N CYS A 120 -35.01 26.04 26.77
CA CYS A 120 -34.17 27.00 27.53
C CYS A 120 -32.75 26.37 27.60
N ALA A 121 -31.65 26.85 27.01
CA ALA A 121 -30.99 28.16 26.99
C ALA A 121 -30.45 28.63 28.36
N GLY A 122 -29.12 28.51 28.53
CA GLY A 122 -28.26 29.30 29.44
C GLY A 122 -27.70 28.57 30.68
N PRO A 123 -26.61 29.07 31.30
CA PRO A 123 -25.28 29.27 30.72
C PRO A 123 -24.15 28.65 31.56
N VAL A 124 -22.94 28.67 30.97
CA VAL A 124 -21.65 28.23 31.54
C VAL A 124 -21.22 29.10 32.73
N THR A 125 -20.81 28.47 33.82
CA THR A 125 -19.92 29.09 34.82
C THR A 125 -18.82 28.12 35.25
N ARG A 126 -17.60 28.64 35.20
CA ARG A 126 -16.31 28.10 35.63
C ARG A 126 -16.18 28.28 37.15
N ALA A 127 -15.71 27.26 37.87
CA ALA A 127 -15.17 27.41 39.22
C ALA A 127 -14.09 26.35 39.47
N ASP A 128 -12.98 26.85 39.98
CA ASP A 128 -11.76 26.14 40.36
C ASP A 128 -11.96 25.22 41.58
N ALA A 129 -11.23 24.11 41.63
CA ALA A 129 -10.81 23.48 42.88
C ALA A 129 -9.62 22.52 42.64
N SER A 130 -8.45 22.99 43.05
CA SER A 130 -7.18 22.31 43.26
C SER A 130 -7.19 21.34 44.44
N TYR A 131 -6.60 20.15 44.28
CA TYR A 131 -5.94 19.30 45.30
C TYR A 131 -5.20 18.19 44.52
N GLY A 132 -3.98 17.74 44.74
CA GLY A 132 -2.91 17.95 45.71
C GLY A 132 -1.85 16.87 45.40
N LEU A 133 -0.57 17.23 45.42
CA LEU A 133 0.59 16.40 45.06
C LEU A 133 1.02 15.44 46.19
N ASP A 134 1.52 14.25 45.77
CA ASP A 134 2.63 13.43 46.31
C ASP A 134 2.54 12.77 47.72
N PRO A 135 3.36 11.73 48.06
CA PRO A 135 4.60 11.25 47.42
C PRO A 135 4.82 9.71 47.30
N HIS A 136 5.87 9.37 46.52
CA HIS A 136 6.65 8.12 46.54
C HIS A 136 7.21 7.76 47.93
N PRO A 137 7.56 6.47 48.14
CA PRO A 137 8.88 6.14 48.68
C PRO A 137 9.58 5.01 47.92
N GLY A 138 10.91 5.07 47.84
CA GLY A 138 11.77 4.19 47.06
C GLY A 138 12.48 3.07 47.82
N ASP A 139 13.35 2.41 47.05
CA ASP A 139 14.57 1.68 47.38
C ASP A 139 14.54 0.26 48.03
N ARG A 140 14.85 -0.72 47.14
CA ARG A 140 15.76 -1.91 47.27
C ARG A 140 15.22 -3.22 47.92
N PRO A 141 15.81 -4.42 47.67
CA PRO A 141 17.00 -4.76 46.86
C PRO A 141 16.83 -5.92 45.83
N TYR A 142 17.84 -5.99 44.97
CA TYR A 142 18.24 -7.05 44.04
C TYR A 142 18.20 -8.48 44.64
N ARG A 143 17.49 -9.42 44.00
CA ARG A 143 17.64 -10.86 44.24
C ARG A 143 17.93 -11.62 42.95
N ARG A 144 19.10 -12.27 42.96
CA ARG A 144 19.59 -13.19 41.92
C ARG A 144 18.67 -14.40 41.79
N HIS A 145 18.14 -14.65 40.60
CA HIS A 145 17.73 -15.99 40.19
C HIS A 145 18.66 -16.51 39.09
N ARG A 146 18.98 -17.79 39.24
CA ARG A 146 20.07 -18.52 38.60
C ARG A 146 19.70 -18.90 37.16
N HIS A 147 20.66 -18.71 36.26
CA HIS A 147 20.98 -19.48 35.05
C HIS A 147 19.94 -20.54 34.62
N CYS A 148 19.23 -20.24 33.54
CA CYS A 148 18.72 -21.23 32.59
C CYS A 148 19.44 -20.97 31.26
N PRO A 149 20.22 -21.91 30.71
CA PRO A 149 20.87 -21.72 29.43
C PRO A 149 19.82 -22.04 28.36
N ILE A 150 19.15 -21.01 27.86
CA ILE A 150 18.50 -21.10 26.55
C ILE A 150 19.54 -20.56 25.58
N ALA A 151 20.10 -21.46 24.79
CA ALA A 151 20.94 -21.09 23.65
C ALA A 151 20.15 -20.08 22.82
N LEU A 152 20.70 -18.87 22.68
CA LEU A 152 20.32 -17.99 21.59
C LEU A 152 20.78 -18.73 20.33
N GLU A 153 19.87 -19.46 19.69
CA GLU A 153 20.03 -19.75 18.28
C GLU A 153 20.06 -18.39 17.59
N GLU A 154 21.26 -17.99 17.17
CA GLU A 154 21.43 -16.95 16.16
C GLU A 154 20.55 -17.37 14.99
N SER A 155 19.45 -16.65 14.79
CA SER A 155 18.64 -16.80 13.59
C SER A 155 19.56 -16.50 12.41
N ASP A 156 19.84 -17.52 11.61
CA ASP A 156 20.60 -17.41 10.38
C ASP A 156 20.12 -16.19 9.57
N PRO A 157 21.02 -15.31 9.10
CA PRO A 157 20.62 -14.28 8.16
C PRO A 157 19.99 -14.96 6.95
N MET A 158 18.70 -14.70 6.75
CA MET A 158 17.89 -15.19 5.65
C MET A 158 18.68 -15.06 4.34
N SER A 159 19.11 -16.20 3.77
CA SER A 159 19.89 -16.23 2.53
C SER A 159 19.13 -15.47 1.42
N THR A 160 19.77 -14.43 0.87
CA THR A 160 19.24 -13.58 -0.20
C THR A 160 19.04 -14.33 -1.53
N ASP A 161 19.65 -15.51 -1.66
CA ASP A 161 19.59 -16.34 -2.87
C ASP A 161 18.20 -16.96 -3.10
N ASN A 162 17.41 -17.20 -2.05
CA ASN A 162 16.04 -17.71 -2.20
C ASN A 162 15.01 -16.59 -2.42
N LEU A 163 15.30 -15.38 -1.93
CA LEU A 163 14.41 -14.23 -2.10
C LEU A 163 14.31 -13.86 -3.59
N THR A 164 15.44 -13.83 -4.29
CA THR A 164 15.50 -13.52 -5.73
C THR A 164 14.65 -14.48 -6.55
N ALA A 165 14.89 -15.80 -6.48
CA ALA A 165 14.22 -16.78 -7.32
C ALA A 165 12.69 -16.83 -7.13
N ASP A 166 12.20 -16.74 -5.88
CA ASP A 166 10.76 -16.79 -5.57
C ASP A 166 10.04 -15.47 -5.89
N VAL A 167 10.71 -14.32 -5.68
CA VAL A 167 10.23 -13.01 -6.16
C VAL A 167 10.14 -13.02 -7.69
N PHE A 168 11.16 -13.54 -8.37
CA PHE A 168 11.21 -13.64 -9.82
C PHE A 168 10.06 -14.47 -10.38
N ALA A 169 9.79 -15.66 -9.84
CA ALA A 169 8.74 -16.53 -10.35
C ALA A 169 7.33 -15.95 -10.18
N LYS A 170 7.09 -15.11 -9.14
CA LYS A 170 5.77 -14.55 -8.84
C LYS A 170 5.50 -13.20 -9.48
N ILE A 171 6.55 -12.42 -9.77
CA ILE A 171 6.42 -11.05 -10.30
C ILE A 171 6.75 -10.99 -11.80
N LEU A 172 7.65 -11.83 -12.31
CA LEU A 172 8.02 -11.78 -13.73
C LEU A 172 6.85 -12.21 -14.61
N PRO A 173 6.42 -11.36 -15.56
CA PRO A 173 5.51 -11.81 -16.60
C PRO A 173 6.19 -12.89 -17.45
N ALA A 174 5.45 -13.95 -17.79
CA ALA A 174 5.94 -15.02 -18.65
C ALA A 174 5.59 -14.77 -20.12
N GLY A 175 6.47 -15.18 -21.04
CA GLY A 175 6.20 -15.22 -22.49
C GLY A 175 5.53 -13.96 -23.04
N ARG A 176 4.23 -14.09 -23.41
CA ARG A 176 3.39 -13.02 -23.96
C ARG A 176 3.38 -11.76 -23.08
N ASP A 177 3.18 -11.91 -21.77
CA ASP A 177 3.03 -10.76 -20.88
C ASP A 177 4.35 -10.00 -20.71
N ARG A 178 5.48 -10.69 -20.88
CA ARG A 178 6.81 -10.05 -20.88
C ARG A 178 7.03 -9.19 -22.11
N ALA A 179 6.62 -9.68 -23.28
CA ALA A 179 6.67 -8.90 -24.51
C ALA A 179 5.78 -7.65 -24.42
N LEU A 180 4.58 -7.80 -23.84
CA LEU A 180 3.67 -6.67 -23.58
C LEU A 180 4.30 -5.66 -22.63
N MET A 181 4.87 -6.10 -21.49
CA MET A 181 5.54 -5.21 -20.55
C MET A 181 6.67 -4.43 -21.22
N ARG A 182 7.55 -5.10 -21.97
CA ARG A 182 8.65 -4.43 -22.70
C ARG A 182 8.13 -3.39 -23.69
N ALA A 183 7.13 -3.74 -24.47
CA ALA A 183 6.54 -2.85 -25.47
C ALA A 183 5.86 -1.64 -24.81
N ALA A 184 5.08 -1.87 -23.75
CA ALA A 184 4.39 -0.81 -23.00
C ALA A 184 5.39 0.19 -22.41
N LEU A 185 6.43 -0.29 -21.73
CA LEU A 185 7.45 0.57 -21.12
C LEU A 185 8.19 1.42 -22.16
N ARG A 186 8.55 0.83 -23.31
CA ARG A 186 9.25 1.56 -24.39
C ARG A 186 8.36 2.59 -25.07
N LEU A 187 7.09 2.27 -25.32
CA LEU A 187 6.14 3.20 -25.92
C LEU A 187 5.82 4.36 -24.96
N LEU A 188 5.53 4.07 -23.70
CA LEU A 188 5.24 5.09 -22.68
C LEU A 188 6.44 5.98 -22.37
N ALA A 189 7.67 5.49 -22.55
CA ALA A 189 8.89 6.29 -22.39
C ALA A 189 8.98 7.50 -23.35
N HIS A 190 8.19 7.52 -24.43
CA HIS A 190 8.05 8.68 -25.31
C HIS A 190 7.15 9.80 -24.74
N GLY A 191 6.54 9.58 -23.57
CA GLY A 191 5.75 10.58 -22.86
C GLY A 191 4.42 10.95 -23.52
N THR A 192 3.85 10.04 -24.32
CA THR A 192 2.53 10.21 -24.94
C THR A 192 1.63 9.00 -24.67
N PRO A 193 0.30 9.20 -24.60
CA PRO A 193 -0.65 8.08 -24.45
C PRO A 193 -0.53 7.07 -25.59
N VAL A 194 -0.67 5.79 -25.26
CA VAL A 194 -0.46 4.66 -26.17
C VAL A 194 -1.79 3.98 -26.48
N THR A 195 -2.11 3.75 -27.75
CA THR A 195 -3.30 2.97 -28.11
C THR A 195 -3.05 1.47 -27.90
N VAL A 196 -4.12 0.71 -27.64
CA VAL A 196 -4.04 -0.76 -27.55
C VAL A 196 -3.49 -1.36 -28.85
N THR A 197 -3.83 -0.79 -30.00
CA THR A 197 -3.33 -1.23 -31.31
C THR A 197 -1.83 -1.01 -31.48
N GLU A 198 -1.29 0.13 -31.04
CA GLU A 198 0.16 0.38 -31.05
C GLU A 198 0.90 -0.61 -30.15
N LEU A 199 0.38 -0.84 -28.94
CA LEU A 199 0.95 -1.80 -28.00
C LEU A 199 0.91 -3.24 -28.58
N ALA A 200 -0.24 -3.64 -29.13
CA ALA A 200 -0.42 -4.93 -29.81
C ALA A 200 0.59 -5.13 -30.93
N ALA A 201 0.76 -4.14 -31.80
CA ALA A 201 1.71 -4.17 -32.90
C ALA A 201 3.17 -4.26 -32.41
N ALA A 202 3.55 -3.43 -31.43
CA ALA A 202 4.90 -3.41 -30.87
C ALA A 202 5.25 -4.69 -30.11
N ALA A 203 4.27 -5.32 -29.45
CA ALA A 203 4.45 -6.57 -28.73
C ALA A 203 4.32 -7.83 -29.59
N GLY A 204 3.79 -7.72 -30.82
CA GLY A 204 3.47 -8.87 -31.68
C GLY A 204 2.27 -9.68 -31.20
N VAL A 205 1.28 -9.01 -30.57
CA VAL A 205 0.08 -9.63 -29.96
C VAL A 205 -1.18 -9.01 -30.58
N PRO A 206 -1.66 -9.51 -31.74
CA PRO A 206 -2.71 -8.84 -32.51
C PRO A 206 -4.08 -8.74 -31.80
N ASP A 207 -4.44 -9.74 -31.00
CA ASP A 207 -5.70 -9.78 -30.24
C ASP A 207 -5.46 -9.39 -28.77
N LEU A 208 -4.81 -8.25 -28.56
CA LEU A 208 -4.54 -7.75 -27.22
C LEU A 208 -5.81 -7.20 -26.58
N ASP A 209 -6.24 -7.84 -25.50
CA ASP A 209 -7.11 -7.25 -24.48
C ASP A 209 -6.29 -6.98 -23.21
N PRO A 210 -5.92 -5.71 -22.93
CA PRO A 210 -5.18 -5.37 -21.72
C PRO A 210 -5.85 -5.82 -20.42
N THR A 211 -7.18 -5.86 -20.38
CA THR A 211 -7.96 -6.20 -19.16
C THR A 211 -7.78 -7.66 -18.75
N GLN A 212 -7.34 -8.51 -19.69
CA GLN A 212 -7.08 -9.93 -19.46
C GLN A 212 -5.63 -10.22 -19.06
N THR A 213 -4.79 -9.19 -18.96
CA THR A 213 -3.42 -9.35 -18.47
C THR A 213 -3.38 -9.47 -16.95
N PRO A 214 -2.31 -10.02 -16.34
CA PRO A 214 -2.20 -10.14 -14.88
C PRO A 214 -2.34 -8.82 -14.11
N ILE A 215 -2.04 -7.69 -14.77
CA ILE A 215 -2.16 -6.34 -14.22
C ILE A 215 -3.32 -5.55 -14.83
N GLY A 216 -4.21 -6.20 -15.59
CA GLY A 216 -5.21 -5.54 -16.42
C GLY A 216 -6.14 -4.60 -15.66
N ALA A 217 -6.44 -4.92 -14.40
CA ALA A 217 -7.24 -4.07 -13.52
C ALA A 217 -6.51 -2.80 -13.05
N ASP A 218 -5.18 -2.79 -13.08
CA ASP A 218 -4.35 -1.66 -12.66
C ASP A 218 -3.90 -0.76 -13.82
N VAL A 219 -4.11 -1.19 -15.08
CA VAL A 219 -3.74 -0.40 -16.27
C VAL A 219 -4.50 0.93 -16.28
N GLU A 220 -3.77 2.03 -16.46
CA GLU A 220 -4.34 3.37 -16.43
C GLU A 220 -4.70 3.82 -17.85
N TYR A 221 -5.89 4.41 -18.01
CA TYR A 221 -6.39 4.93 -19.27
C TYR A 221 -6.76 6.40 -19.18
N ASP A 222 -6.62 7.13 -20.27
CA ASP A 222 -7.24 8.45 -20.43
C ASP A 222 -8.72 8.34 -20.83
N GLU A 223 -9.39 9.49 -20.97
CA GLU A 223 -10.81 9.56 -21.37
C GLU A 223 -11.07 8.99 -22.77
N ALA A 224 -10.05 8.92 -23.63
CA ALA A 224 -10.14 8.34 -24.96
C ALA A 224 -9.86 6.83 -24.99
N GLY A 225 -9.64 6.20 -23.82
CA GLY A 225 -9.33 4.78 -23.71
C GLY A 225 -7.90 4.43 -24.14
N ARG A 226 -6.99 5.41 -24.20
CA ARG A 226 -5.57 5.18 -24.47
C ARG A 226 -4.84 4.88 -23.17
N ILE A 227 -3.89 3.97 -23.23
CA ILE A 227 -3.05 3.58 -22.09
C ILE A 227 -2.14 4.76 -21.73
N VAL A 228 -2.24 5.21 -20.49
CA VAL A 228 -1.38 6.24 -19.90
C VAL A 228 -0.50 5.70 -18.78
N GLY A 229 -0.70 4.44 -18.37
CA GLY A 229 0.13 3.81 -17.35
C GLY A 229 0.12 2.28 -17.35
N TRP A 230 1.30 1.71 -17.21
CA TRP A 230 1.60 0.27 -17.14
C TRP A 230 2.87 0.08 -16.30
N GLY A 231 2.80 0.33 -14.99
CA GLY A 231 3.97 0.50 -14.13
C GLY A 231 4.65 1.86 -14.35
N LEU A 232 5.14 2.13 -15.56
CA LEU A 232 5.53 3.48 -16.01
C LEU A 232 4.26 4.24 -16.39
N THR A 233 4.14 5.51 -16.03
CA THR A 233 2.89 6.26 -16.19
C THR A 233 3.09 7.76 -16.42
N LEU A 234 2.14 8.35 -17.15
CA LEU A 234 2.00 9.80 -17.32
C LEU A 234 1.35 10.46 -16.09
N ASN A 235 0.65 9.67 -15.27
CA ASN A 235 -0.03 10.17 -14.09
C ASN A 235 0.97 10.43 -12.96
N PRO A 236 0.93 11.60 -12.29
CA PRO A 236 1.85 11.90 -11.20
C PRO A 236 1.83 10.86 -10.08
N THR A 237 3.00 10.38 -9.69
CA THR A 237 3.23 9.56 -8.49
C THR A 237 4.34 10.16 -7.62
N PRO A 238 4.62 9.62 -6.41
CA PRO A 238 5.77 10.06 -5.63
C PRO A 238 7.09 9.83 -6.37
N HIS A 239 7.14 8.84 -7.25
CA HIS A 239 8.34 8.37 -7.94
C HIS A 239 8.45 9.04 -9.31
N ARG A 240 9.00 10.26 -9.32
CA ARG A 240 9.30 11.02 -10.53
C ARG A 240 10.39 10.30 -11.30
N PHE A 241 10.14 10.08 -12.59
CA PHE A 241 11.01 9.30 -13.47
C PHE A 241 11.20 10.05 -14.79
N SER A 242 12.40 10.58 -15.00
CA SER A 242 12.71 11.38 -16.19
C SER A 242 13.62 10.61 -17.14
N VAL A 243 13.15 10.34 -18.35
CA VAL A 243 13.87 9.55 -19.37
C VAL A 243 13.71 10.21 -20.74
N GLY A 244 14.79 10.27 -21.53
CA GLY A 244 14.74 10.80 -22.90
C GLY A 244 14.21 12.25 -23.01
N GLY A 245 14.34 13.06 -21.95
CA GLY A 245 13.81 14.43 -21.90
C GLY A 245 12.33 14.53 -21.51
N HIS A 246 11.66 13.41 -21.23
CA HIS A 246 10.27 13.36 -20.79
C HIS A 246 10.19 13.14 -19.27
N GLN A 247 9.39 13.96 -18.59
CA GLN A 247 9.03 13.72 -17.19
C GLN A 247 7.85 12.75 -17.14
N LEU A 248 8.08 11.58 -16.55
CA LEU A 248 7.11 10.52 -16.30
C LEU A 248 7.13 10.17 -14.81
N TYR A 249 6.45 9.09 -14.46
CA TYR A 249 6.37 8.57 -13.12
C TYR A 249 6.32 7.05 -13.14
N THR A 250 6.61 6.41 -12.01
CA THR A 250 6.45 4.96 -11.85
C THR A 250 5.54 4.63 -10.68
N TRP A 251 4.95 3.44 -10.65
CA TRP A 251 4.04 3.05 -9.58
C TRP A 251 4.74 2.76 -8.26
N CYS A 252 6.01 2.35 -8.27
CA CYS A 252 6.78 2.09 -7.04
C CYS A 252 8.28 2.38 -7.15
N ALA A 253 9.00 2.35 -6.03
CA ALA A 253 10.44 2.57 -6.01
C ALA A 253 11.24 1.48 -6.77
N PRO A 254 10.95 0.17 -6.67
CA PRO A 254 11.60 -0.84 -7.50
C PRO A 254 11.50 -0.58 -8.99
N ASP A 255 10.33 -0.17 -9.49
CA ASP A 255 10.10 0.13 -10.91
C ASP A 255 11.14 1.13 -11.45
N THR A 256 11.50 2.14 -10.65
CA THR A 256 12.49 3.14 -11.05
C THR A 256 13.89 2.57 -11.26
N LEU A 257 14.21 1.47 -10.59
CA LEU A 257 15.50 0.78 -10.70
C LEU A 257 15.53 -0.22 -11.87
N ILE A 258 14.38 -0.76 -12.24
CA ILE A 258 14.23 -1.84 -13.24
C ILE A 258 14.07 -1.25 -14.65
N PHE A 259 13.19 -0.27 -14.80
CA PHE A 259 12.72 0.18 -16.11
C PHE A 259 13.79 0.83 -17.02
N PRO A 260 14.80 1.56 -16.51
CA PRO A 260 15.84 2.14 -17.37
C PRO A 260 16.50 1.09 -18.29
N ALA A 261 16.83 -0.09 -17.75
CA ALA A 261 17.42 -1.18 -18.51
C ALA A 261 16.43 -1.80 -19.52
N VAL A 262 15.14 -1.89 -19.17
CA VAL A 262 14.11 -2.41 -20.08
C VAL A 262 13.83 -1.44 -21.25
N ILE A 263 13.78 -0.14 -20.94
CA ILE A 263 13.63 0.96 -21.90
C ILE A 263 14.89 1.09 -22.77
N GLY A 264 16.07 0.83 -22.19
CA GLY A 264 17.36 0.98 -22.86
C GLY A 264 17.89 2.42 -22.83
N ALA A 265 17.50 3.21 -21.84
CA ALA A 265 17.94 4.60 -21.67
C ALA A 265 18.14 4.95 -20.19
N PRO A 266 19.10 5.83 -19.85
CA PRO A 266 19.28 6.31 -18.49
C PRO A 266 18.07 7.14 -18.04
N ALA A 267 17.76 7.04 -16.76
CA ALA A 267 16.71 7.83 -16.14
C ALA A 267 17.22 8.55 -14.88
N CYS A 268 16.70 9.77 -14.67
CA CYS A 268 16.86 10.50 -13.42
C CYS A 268 15.61 10.31 -12.56
N ILE A 269 15.80 10.02 -11.29
CA ILE A 269 14.74 9.62 -10.37
C ILE A 269 14.72 10.57 -9.20
N GLU A 270 13.52 11.01 -8.82
CA GLU A 270 13.28 11.66 -7.54
C GLU A 270 12.08 11.04 -6.83
N SER A 271 12.19 10.80 -5.53
CA SER A 271 11.12 10.26 -4.72
C SER A 271 11.17 10.80 -3.31
N ASP A 272 10.02 11.08 -2.70
CA ASP A 272 9.99 11.58 -1.33
C ASP A 272 9.81 10.44 -0.33
N CYS A 273 10.66 10.39 0.70
CA CYS A 273 10.54 9.42 1.78
C CYS A 273 9.24 9.67 2.56
N PRO A 274 8.34 8.69 2.71
CA PRO A 274 7.05 8.89 3.37
C PRO A 274 7.17 9.09 4.89
N ILE A 275 8.30 8.71 5.49
CA ILE A 275 8.55 8.84 6.93
C ILE A 275 9.17 10.20 7.27
N THR A 276 10.22 10.60 6.58
CA THR A 276 10.98 11.81 6.91
C THR A 276 10.62 13.02 6.04
N GLY A 277 10.00 12.79 4.87
CA GLY A 277 9.78 13.81 3.85
C GLY A 277 11.04 14.19 3.06
N THR A 278 12.19 13.57 3.33
CA THR A 278 13.44 13.81 2.59
C THR A 278 13.30 13.30 1.17
N THR A 279 13.66 14.12 0.18
CA THR A 279 13.73 13.69 -1.22
C THR A 279 14.97 12.82 -1.43
N VAL A 280 14.74 11.62 -1.94
CA VAL A 280 15.74 10.71 -2.49
C VAL A 280 15.90 11.00 -3.97
N ARG A 281 17.14 11.20 -4.42
CA ARG A 281 17.52 11.41 -5.83
C ARG A 281 18.57 10.40 -6.24
N LEU A 282 18.49 9.94 -7.48
CA LEU A 282 19.46 9.04 -8.07
C LEU A 282 19.33 9.02 -9.59
N THR A 283 20.39 8.60 -10.26
CA THR A 283 20.38 8.26 -11.69
C THR A 283 20.57 6.75 -11.82
N ILE A 284 19.83 6.13 -12.74
CA ILE A 284 20.02 4.74 -13.11
C ILE A 284 20.37 4.68 -14.59
N ASP A 285 21.58 4.26 -14.88
CA ASP A 285 22.05 4.02 -16.23
C ASP A 285 22.06 2.50 -16.54
N PRO A 286 21.50 2.06 -17.69
CA PRO A 286 21.45 0.65 -18.08
C PRO A 286 22.81 -0.05 -18.17
N VAL A 287 23.89 0.72 -18.34
CA VAL A 287 25.26 0.22 -18.50
C VAL A 287 26.06 0.39 -17.22
N THR A 288 26.07 1.59 -16.65
CA THR A 288 26.93 1.91 -15.49
C THR A 288 26.27 1.69 -14.13
N GLY A 289 24.94 1.56 -14.08
CA GLY A 289 24.20 1.32 -12.85
C GLY A 289 23.82 2.58 -12.09
N VAL A 290 23.88 2.53 -10.76
CA VAL A 290 23.43 3.63 -9.88
C VAL A 290 24.50 4.72 -9.80
N SER A 291 24.11 5.98 -10.02
CA SER A 291 24.92 7.16 -9.71
C SER A 291 24.10 8.26 -9.03
N ASP A 292 24.78 9.29 -8.53
CA ASP A 292 24.15 10.51 -7.97
C ASP A 292 23.12 10.24 -6.86
N LEU A 293 23.35 9.17 -6.08
CA LEU A 293 22.45 8.75 -5.01
C LEU A 293 22.54 9.69 -3.80
N GLU A 294 21.45 10.39 -3.51
CA GLU A 294 21.32 11.30 -2.37
C GLU A 294 19.97 11.12 -1.66
N PRO A 295 19.92 10.92 -0.34
CA PRO A 295 21.07 10.65 0.53
C PRO A 295 21.66 9.27 0.24
N ALA A 296 22.97 9.10 0.47
CA ALA A 296 23.65 7.80 0.32
C ALA A 296 23.12 6.71 1.25
N THR A 297 22.38 7.09 2.30
CA THR A 297 21.72 6.19 3.25
C THR A 297 20.34 5.72 2.79
N ALA A 298 19.92 6.10 1.58
CA ALA A 298 18.61 5.72 1.07
C ALA A 298 18.49 4.18 0.93
N MET A 299 17.29 3.70 1.24
CA MET A 299 16.88 2.31 1.23
C MET A 299 15.65 2.14 0.32
N VAL A 300 15.38 0.92 -0.12
CA VAL A 300 14.20 0.55 -0.92
C VAL A 300 13.48 -0.61 -0.26
N ALA A 301 12.17 -0.47 -0.08
CA ALA A 301 11.32 -1.54 0.41
C ALA A 301 10.80 -2.41 -0.74
N PHE A 302 10.84 -3.72 -0.52
CA PHE A 302 10.27 -4.76 -1.36
C PHE A 302 9.20 -5.51 -0.58
N VAL A 303 8.05 -5.71 -1.22
CA VAL A 303 6.98 -6.49 -0.60
C VAL A 303 7.38 -7.97 -0.56
N ASP A 304 6.91 -8.68 0.46
CA ASP A 304 6.94 -10.13 0.47
C ASP A 304 6.08 -10.66 -0.71
N PRO A 305 6.62 -11.46 -1.64
CA PRO A 305 5.88 -11.99 -2.78
C PRO A 305 4.62 -12.76 -2.39
N ASP A 306 4.59 -13.38 -1.21
CA ASP A 306 3.41 -14.12 -0.74
C ASP A 306 2.22 -13.20 -0.40
N ARG A 307 2.45 -11.89 -0.31
CA ARG A 307 1.41 -10.88 -0.04
C ARG A 307 0.83 -10.25 -1.30
N ILE A 308 1.39 -10.56 -2.48
CA ILE A 308 0.91 -10.00 -3.74
C ILE A 308 -0.40 -10.69 -4.13
N GLN A 309 -1.47 -9.91 -4.29
CA GLN A 309 -2.76 -10.43 -4.71
C GLN A 309 -2.90 -10.31 -6.24
N PRO A 310 -3.21 -11.42 -6.95
CA PRO A 310 -3.51 -11.37 -8.38
C PRO A 310 -4.66 -10.39 -8.68
N GLY A 311 -4.52 -9.59 -9.74
CA GLY A 311 -5.52 -8.61 -10.15
C GLY A 311 -5.55 -7.31 -9.33
N HIS A 312 -4.70 -7.16 -8.31
CA HIS A 312 -4.53 -5.93 -7.54
C HIS A 312 -3.04 -5.68 -7.25
N LEU A 313 -2.20 -5.79 -8.28
CA LEU A 313 -0.76 -5.65 -8.16
C LEU A 313 -0.41 -4.27 -7.60
N ARG A 314 -1.06 -3.21 -8.11
CA ARG A 314 -0.73 -1.86 -7.68
C ARG A 314 -0.95 -1.65 -6.18
N ALA A 315 -2.11 -2.07 -5.68
CA ALA A 315 -2.48 -1.89 -4.29
C ALA A 315 -1.67 -2.77 -3.32
N THR A 316 -1.38 -4.01 -3.70
CA THR A 316 -0.78 -5.01 -2.81
C THR A 316 0.73 -5.15 -2.96
N CYS A 317 1.29 -4.74 -4.11
CA CYS A 317 2.71 -4.78 -4.40
C CYS A 317 3.32 -3.39 -4.55
N CYS A 318 2.84 -2.56 -5.48
CA CYS A 318 3.52 -1.29 -5.80
C CYS A 318 3.42 -0.25 -4.68
N ASN A 319 2.21 0.02 -4.19
CA ASN A 319 1.95 1.09 -3.21
C ASN A 319 2.79 1.06 -1.93
N PRO A 320 3.10 -0.11 -1.33
CA PRO A 320 3.94 -0.14 -0.14
C PRO A 320 5.45 -0.15 -0.43
N GLN A 321 5.89 -0.29 -1.68
CA GLN A 321 7.30 -0.34 -2.06
C GLN A 321 7.86 1.07 -2.31
N MET A 322 8.46 1.64 -1.26
CA MET A 322 8.88 3.04 -1.21
C MET A 322 10.41 3.19 -1.07
N PHE A 323 10.92 4.36 -1.48
CA PHE A 323 12.23 4.84 -1.04
C PHE A 323 12.15 5.37 0.39
N LEU A 324 13.16 5.03 1.20
CA LEU A 324 13.26 5.40 2.62
C LEU A 324 14.61 6.07 2.84
N ALA A 325 14.64 7.29 3.37
CA ALA A 325 15.86 8.10 3.37
C ALA A 325 16.98 7.56 4.27
N THR A 326 16.63 6.75 5.28
CA THR A 326 17.56 6.19 6.26
C THR A 326 17.13 4.79 6.70
N SER A 327 18.03 4.05 7.35
CA SER A 327 17.73 2.78 8.02
C SER A 327 16.64 2.93 9.10
N ASP A 328 16.64 4.05 9.85
CA ASP A 328 15.62 4.30 10.86
C ASP A 328 14.24 4.50 10.23
N ALA A 329 14.17 5.22 9.11
CA ALA A 329 12.93 5.34 8.33
C ALA A 329 12.47 3.98 7.81
N ALA A 330 13.41 3.13 7.39
CA ALA A 330 13.11 1.76 6.99
C ALA A 330 12.51 0.92 8.12
N HIS A 331 13.09 0.96 9.32
CA HIS A 331 12.54 0.25 10.48
C HIS A 331 11.12 0.72 10.84
N HIS A 332 10.85 2.02 10.80
CA HIS A 332 9.49 2.55 11.01
C HIS A 332 8.51 2.06 9.93
N TRP A 333 8.95 1.98 8.67
CA TRP A 333 8.12 1.48 7.58
C TRP A 333 7.83 -0.02 7.73
N GLN A 334 8.83 -0.83 8.08
CA GLN A 334 8.66 -2.27 8.33
C GLN A 334 7.71 -2.54 9.51
N ALA A 335 7.69 -1.70 10.54
CA ALA A 335 6.72 -1.82 11.63
C ALA A 335 5.27 -1.64 11.14
N LYS A 336 5.04 -0.85 10.08
CA LYS A 336 3.72 -0.69 9.43
C LYS A 336 3.42 -1.81 8.44
N PHE A 337 4.45 -2.36 7.81
CA PHE A 337 4.36 -3.42 6.80
C PHE A 337 5.29 -4.59 7.17
N PRO A 338 4.88 -5.44 8.13
CA PRO A 338 5.73 -6.49 8.67
C PRO A 338 6.11 -7.50 7.58
N GLY A 339 7.35 -8.01 7.58
CA GLY A 339 7.82 -9.00 6.61
C GLY A 339 8.34 -8.42 5.28
N MET A 340 8.31 -7.10 5.10
CA MET A 340 8.99 -6.48 3.95
C MET A 340 10.50 -6.58 4.06
N THR A 341 11.14 -6.87 2.93
CA THR A 341 12.58 -6.75 2.78
C THR A 341 12.93 -5.29 2.50
N VAL A 342 13.95 -4.76 3.16
CA VAL A 342 14.45 -3.41 2.90
C VAL A 342 15.96 -3.47 2.72
N LEU A 343 16.45 -2.90 1.61
CA LEU A 343 17.86 -2.94 1.23
C LEU A 343 18.37 -1.52 0.94
N PRO A 344 19.66 -1.23 1.16
CA PRO A 344 20.31 -0.05 0.58
C PRO A 344 20.07 0.00 -0.93
N VAL A 345 19.89 1.19 -1.51
CA VAL A 345 19.55 1.35 -2.94
C VAL A 345 20.54 0.61 -3.86
N THR A 346 21.83 0.71 -3.59
CA THR A 346 22.87 0.06 -4.40
C THR A 346 22.74 -1.47 -4.35
N ASP A 347 22.47 -2.02 -3.17
CA ASP A 347 22.27 -3.47 -2.99
C ASP A 347 20.97 -3.93 -3.65
N ALA A 348 19.88 -3.17 -3.49
CA ALA A 348 18.61 -3.40 -4.16
C ALA A 348 18.77 -3.44 -5.69
N TYR A 349 19.58 -2.53 -6.25
CA TYR A 349 19.85 -2.50 -7.68
C TYR A 349 20.58 -3.76 -8.14
N HIS A 350 21.72 -4.10 -7.50
CA HIS A 350 22.55 -5.22 -7.95
C HIS A 350 21.92 -6.59 -7.67
N GLN A 351 21.26 -6.76 -6.52
CA GLN A 351 20.75 -8.05 -6.09
C GLN A 351 19.37 -8.37 -6.67
N LEU A 352 18.52 -7.36 -6.91
CA LEU A 352 17.13 -7.57 -7.32
C LEU A 352 16.81 -6.91 -8.66
N ALA A 353 16.99 -5.58 -8.77
CA ALA A 353 16.47 -4.84 -9.92
C ALA A 353 17.19 -5.19 -11.24
N ARG A 354 18.52 -5.33 -11.20
CA ARG A 354 19.31 -5.63 -12.39
C ARG A 354 19.02 -7.04 -12.92
N PRO A 355 19.06 -8.12 -12.11
CA PRO A 355 18.68 -9.44 -12.60
C PRO A 355 17.21 -9.49 -13.08
N LEU A 356 16.29 -8.72 -12.48
CA LEU A 356 14.92 -8.60 -12.98
C LEU A 356 14.87 -8.00 -14.39
N ALA A 357 15.57 -6.90 -14.58
CA ALA A 357 15.62 -6.22 -15.86
C ALA A 357 16.26 -7.10 -16.94
N ASP A 358 17.31 -7.84 -16.62
CA ASP A 358 17.94 -8.79 -17.52
C ASP A 358 16.96 -9.93 -17.89
N ALA A 359 16.21 -10.48 -16.92
CA ALA A 359 15.18 -11.48 -17.18
C ALA A 359 14.01 -10.95 -18.03
N ILE A 360 13.62 -9.69 -17.84
CA ILE A 360 12.59 -9.03 -18.65
C ILE A 360 13.10 -8.80 -20.08
N THR A 361 14.35 -8.39 -20.25
CA THR A 361 14.93 -8.04 -21.55
C THR A 361 15.36 -9.24 -22.37
N ASP A 362 15.67 -10.37 -21.73
CA ASP A 362 16.07 -11.61 -22.40
C ASP A 362 14.99 -12.11 -23.39
N PRO A 363 15.31 -12.27 -24.67
CA PRO A 363 14.39 -12.82 -25.67
C PRO A 363 14.28 -14.36 -25.60
N THR A 364 15.21 -15.06 -24.95
CA THR A 364 15.32 -16.53 -25.00
C THR A 364 14.45 -17.27 -23.97
N THR A 365 13.92 -16.58 -22.96
CA THR A 365 13.05 -17.16 -21.92
C THR A 365 11.59 -17.33 -22.38
N THR A 366 11.39 -17.68 -23.65
CA THR A 366 10.09 -18.02 -24.24
C THR A 366 9.96 -19.54 -24.32
N THR A 367 8.86 -20.07 -23.76
CA THR A 367 8.43 -21.48 -23.76
C THR A 367 9.36 -22.48 -23.06
N GLY A 368 8.97 -22.83 -21.82
CA GLY A 368 9.25 -24.16 -21.28
C GLY A 368 8.61 -25.20 -22.19
N THR A 369 9.38 -25.69 -23.16
CA THR A 369 9.13 -26.98 -23.78
C THR A 369 9.78 -27.98 -22.85
N SER A 370 8.97 -28.82 -22.20
CA SER A 370 9.45 -30.00 -21.51
C SER A 370 10.35 -30.79 -22.46
N ALA A 371 11.66 -30.75 -22.22
CA ALA A 371 12.58 -31.70 -22.81
C ALA A 371 12.43 -33.00 -22.04
N CYS A 372 11.61 -33.91 -22.56
CA CYS A 372 11.80 -35.33 -22.30
C CYS A 372 13.20 -35.71 -22.80
N CYS A 373 14.05 -36.17 -21.90
CA CYS A 373 15.16 -37.08 -22.18
C CYS A 373 15.09 -38.22 -21.17
#